data_AF-A0A428MS70-F1
#
_entry.id   AF-A0A428MS70-F1
#
_cell.length_a   1.000
_cell.length_b   1.000
_cell.length_c   1.000
_cell.angle_alpha   90.00
_cell.angle_beta   90.00
_cell.angle_gamma   90.00
#
_symmetry.space_group_name_H-M   'P 1'
#
loop_
_entity.id
_entity.type
_entity.pdbx_description
1 polymer ?
#
loop_
_entity_poly.entity_id
_entity_poly.type
_entity_poly.pdbx_seq_one_letter_code
_entity_poly.pdbx_strand_id
1 'polypeptide(L)'
;MADYNEKTDWLADDPVTEDDFNRWEQGIADAHTKGDSAQATADQNETDISAHISENGNDDVHNLISDGKIIEESGSNDDGEYVRYADGTQICYKSDDIGLDTSISPGEITDDINIGSYAKGFSGLPITSTIAGGFNISGGSRASVMHWDSGYSSGEQWSANFFKVENTDTRGSSYTINTVGYKSIAIGRWK
;
A
#
# COMPACT_ATOMS: atom_id res chain seq x y z
N MET A 1 23.89 28.19 -37.01
CA MET A 1 24.26 27.92 -38.41
C MET A 1 23.16 28.51 -39.29
N ALA A 2 23.46 28.98 -40.49
CA ALA A 2 22.38 29.33 -41.43
C ALA A 2 21.67 28.02 -41.83
N ASP A 3 20.34 28.05 -41.93
CA ASP A 3 19.59 26.86 -42.36
C ASP A 3 20.00 26.49 -43.80
N TYR A 4 20.13 25.18 -44.07
CA TYR A 4 20.33 24.69 -45.44
C TYR A 4 19.20 25.19 -46.35
N ASN A 5 19.56 25.75 -47.49
CA ASN A 5 18.61 26.28 -48.47
C ASN A 5 18.75 25.50 -49.78
N GLU A 6 17.86 24.54 -50.00
CA GLU A 6 17.87 23.74 -51.22
C GLU A 6 17.56 24.57 -52.48
N LYS A 7 18.30 24.31 -53.56
CA LYS A 7 17.87 24.71 -54.91
C LYS A 7 16.85 23.70 -55.41
N THR A 8 15.62 24.16 -55.68
CA THR A 8 14.52 23.29 -56.14
C THR A 8 14.13 23.51 -57.59
N ASP A 9 14.69 24.52 -58.24
CA ASP A 9 14.33 25.02 -59.57
C ASP A 9 15.36 24.66 -60.67
N TRP A 10 15.99 23.49 -60.56
CA TRP A 10 17.00 23.02 -61.53
C TRP A 10 16.43 22.88 -62.96
N LEU A 11 17.03 23.58 -63.93
CA LEU A 11 16.83 23.29 -65.36
C LEU A 11 17.93 22.35 -65.86
N ALA A 12 17.63 21.58 -66.91
CA ALA A 12 18.57 20.58 -67.45
C ALA A 12 19.89 21.19 -67.96
N ASP A 13 19.87 22.45 -68.39
CA ASP A 13 21.01 23.17 -68.95
C ASP A 13 21.63 24.20 -67.98
N ASP A 14 21.19 24.23 -66.72
CA ASP A 14 21.74 25.14 -65.71
C ASP A 14 23.23 24.84 -65.47
N PRO A 15 24.13 25.85 -65.52
CA PRO A 15 25.53 25.64 -65.15
C PRO A 15 25.62 25.35 -63.65
N VAL A 16 26.43 24.35 -63.28
CA VAL A 16 26.78 24.10 -61.88
C VAL A 16 27.85 25.11 -61.46
N THR A 17 27.54 25.93 -60.46
CA THR A 17 28.39 26.99 -59.93
C THR A 17 29.01 26.59 -58.58
N GLU A 18 30.01 27.34 -58.13
CA GLU A 18 30.61 27.16 -56.80
C GLU A 18 29.56 27.30 -55.68
N ASP A 19 28.55 28.17 -55.86
CA ASP A 19 27.46 28.32 -54.89
C ASP A 19 26.58 27.06 -54.81
N ASP A 20 26.43 26.32 -55.90
CA ASP A 20 25.76 25.01 -55.89
C ASP A 20 26.57 23.98 -55.10
N PHE A 21 27.88 23.91 -55.31
CA PHE A 21 28.78 23.05 -54.54
C PHE A 21 28.75 23.38 -53.04
N ASN A 22 28.86 24.65 -52.68
CA ASN A 22 28.81 25.10 -51.28
C ASN A 22 27.49 24.73 -50.60
N ARG A 23 26.36 24.79 -51.31
CA ARG A 23 25.07 24.32 -50.80
C ARG A 23 25.10 22.83 -50.54
N TRP A 24 25.56 22.01 -51.48
CA TRP A 24 25.63 20.56 -51.27
C TRP A 24 26.54 20.18 -50.11
N GLU A 25 27.72 20.78 -50.00
CA GLU A 25 28.63 20.56 -48.88
C GLU A 25 27.98 20.93 -47.55
N GLN A 26 27.24 22.05 -47.49
CA GLN A 26 26.46 22.41 -46.31
C GLN A 26 25.36 21.39 -46.01
N GLY A 27 24.58 20.97 -47.01
CA GLY A 27 23.50 19.99 -46.84
C GLY A 27 24.00 18.63 -46.37
N ILE A 28 25.17 18.19 -46.86
CA ILE A 28 25.85 16.97 -46.42
C ILE A 28 26.33 17.11 -44.98
N ALA A 29 26.97 18.23 -44.64
CA ALA A 29 27.44 18.50 -43.28
C ALA A 29 26.28 18.55 -42.27
N ASP A 30 25.18 19.21 -42.62
CA ASP A 30 23.97 19.30 -41.80
C ASP A 30 23.31 17.93 -41.62
N ALA A 31 23.27 17.11 -42.68
CA ALA A 31 22.73 15.75 -42.62
C ALA A 31 23.56 14.85 -41.70
N HIS A 32 24.90 14.90 -41.78
CA HIS A 32 25.77 14.17 -40.87
C HIS A 32 25.58 14.61 -39.43
N THR A 33 25.53 15.93 -39.17
CA THR A 33 25.31 16.48 -37.82
C THR A 33 23.99 15.99 -37.22
N LYS A 34 22.91 15.93 -38.03
CA LYS A 34 21.61 15.39 -37.60
C LYS A 34 21.68 13.88 -37.33
N GLY A 35 22.37 13.12 -38.17
CA GLY A 35 22.59 11.69 -37.99
C GLY A 35 23.32 11.39 -36.68
N ASP A 36 24.41 12.10 -36.41
CA ASP A 36 25.20 11.95 -35.18
C ASP A 36 24.37 12.29 -33.93
N SER A 37 23.56 13.35 -34.00
CA SER A 37 22.67 13.75 -32.91
C SER A 37 21.58 12.70 -32.64
N ALA A 38 21.02 12.11 -33.69
CA ALA A 38 20.03 11.04 -33.57
C ALA A 38 20.65 9.77 -32.97
N GLN A 39 21.87 9.40 -33.37
CA GLN A 39 22.59 8.27 -32.80
C GLN A 39 22.88 8.49 -31.31
N ALA A 40 23.39 9.67 -30.93
CA ALA A 40 23.62 10.00 -29.53
C ALA A 40 22.34 9.92 -28.68
N THR A 41 21.20 10.31 -29.25
CA THR A 41 19.90 10.19 -28.58
C THR A 41 19.48 8.72 -28.42
N ALA A 42 19.69 7.89 -29.44
CA ALA A 42 19.39 6.46 -29.37
C ALA A 42 20.25 5.75 -28.32
N ASP A 43 21.55 6.06 -28.28
CA ASP A 43 22.51 5.51 -27.30
C ASP A 43 22.11 5.90 -25.86
N GLN A 44 21.68 7.16 -25.66
CA GLN A 44 21.18 7.62 -24.36
C GLN A 44 19.89 6.89 -23.98
N ASN A 45 18.94 6.74 -24.91
CA ASN A 45 17.69 6.03 -24.63
C ASN A 45 17.93 4.56 -24.25
N GLU A 46 18.88 3.88 -24.90
CA GLU A 46 19.24 2.50 -24.55
C GLU A 46 19.82 2.43 -23.13
N THR A 47 20.63 3.41 -22.76
CA THR A 47 21.18 3.55 -21.40
C THR A 47 20.07 3.78 -20.37
N ASP A 48 19.15 4.71 -20.63
CA ASP A 48 18.05 5.06 -19.72
C ASP A 48 17.06 3.90 -19.54
N ILE A 49 16.72 3.20 -20.63
CA ILE A 49 15.84 2.03 -20.60
C ILE A 49 16.50 0.89 -19.82
N SER A 50 17.79 0.65 -20.05
CA SER A 50 18.53 -0.39 -19.32
C SER A 50 18.60 -0.09 -17.82
N ALA A 51 18.71 1.18 -17.44
CA ALA A 51 18.64 1.60 -16.04
C ALA A 51 17.26 1.35 -15.43
N HIS A 52 16.17 1.55 -16.20
CA HIS A 52 14.79 1.34 -15.74
C HIS A 52 14.33 -0.13 -15.67
N ILE A 53 14.97 -1.05 -16.41
CA ILE A 53 14.64 -2.48 -16.37
C ILE A 53 15.40 -3.14 -15.23
N SER A 54 15.03 -2.83 -14.00
CA SER A 54 15.45 -3.64 -12.87
C SER A 54 14.46 -4.79 -12.66
N GLU A 55 14.97 -6.02 -12.59
CA GLU A 55 14.18 -7.23 -12.29
C GLU A 55 13.51 -7.17 -10.90
N ASN A 56 14.00 -6.28 -10.03
CA ASN A 56 13.62 -6.19 -8.63
C ASN A 56 13.27 -4.74 -8.29
N GLY A 57 12.34 -4.49 -7.37
CA GLY A 57 12.01 -3.13 -6.88
C GLY A 57 13.13 -2.40 -6.11
N ASN A 58 14.39 -2.85 -6.25
CA ASN A 58 15.59 -2.26 -5.65
C ASN A 58 16.16 -1.09 -6.47
N ASP A 59 15.67 -0.92 -7.69
CA ASP A 59 15.96 0.27 -8.49
C ASP A 59 14.99 1.38 -8.12
N ASP A 60 15.49 2.36 -7.37
CA ASP A 60 14.71 3.44 -6.79
C ASP A 60 14.50 4.62 -7.75
N VAL A 61 14.41 4.36 -9.05
CA VAL A 61 14.12 5.38 -10.09
C VAL A 61 12.82 6.13 -9.86
N HIS A 62 11.97 5.65 -8.93
CA HIS A 62 10.70 6.25 -8.55
C HIS A 62 10.65 6.70 -7.08
N ASN A 63 11.77 6.68 -6.35
CA ASN A 63 11.84 7.02 -4.92
C ASN A 63 10.86 6.21 -4.04
N LEU A 64 10.49 4.99 -4.45
CA LEU A 64 9.65 4.07 -3.69
C LEU A 64 10.39 3.47 -2.49
N ILE A 65 11.70 3.19 -2.62
CA ILE A 65 12.55 2.69 -1.52
C ILE A 65 12.83 3.83 -0.55
N SER A 66 13.28 4.99 -1.05
CA SER A 66 13.64 6.15 -0.23
C SER A 66 12.45 6.78 0.48
N ASP A 67 11.25 6.77 -0.10
CA ASP A 67 10.00 7.14 0.59
C ASP A 67 9.45 6.02 1.49
N GLY A 68 10.10 4.85 1.53
CA GLY A 68 9.73 3.70 2.34
C GLY A 68 8.35 3.10 2.01
N LYS A 69 7.86 3.31 0.78
CA LYS A 69 6.57 2.84 0.26
C LYS A 69 6.56 1.36 -0.13
N ILE A 70 7.72 0.71 -0.06
CA ILE A 70 7.87 -0.70 -0.38
C ILE A 70 7.44 -1.57 0.79
N ILE A 71 6.68 -2.61 0.48
CA ILE A 71 6.39 -3.70 1.41
C ILE A 71 7.63 -4.59 1.48
N GLU A 72 8.28 -4.65 2.65
CA GLU A 72 9.44 -5.52 2.90
C GLU A 72 9.02 -6.95 3.25
N GLU A 73 7.91 -7.11 3.95
CA GLU A 73 7.42 -8.41 4.42
C GLU A 73 5.89 -8.35 4.56
N SER A 74 5.22 -9.44 4.22
CA SER A 74 3.82 -9.66 4.58
C SER A 74 3.59 -11.14 4.87
N GLY A 75 2.52 -11.45 5.60
CA GLY A 75 2.18 -12.83 5.88
C GLY A 75 0.99 -12.97 6.82
N SER A 76 0.76 -14.20 7.26
CA SER A 76 -0.34 -14.56 8.14
C SER A 76 0.05 -15.66 9.12
N ASN A 77 -0.67 -15.72 10.24
CA ASN A 77 -0.68 -16.82 11.21
C ASN A 77 -2.07 -16.90 11.88
N ASP A 78 -2.20 -17.73 12.91
CA ASP A 78 -3.46 -17.89 13.65
C ASP A 78 -3.91 -16.59 14.35
N ASP A 79 -3.00 -15.65 14.58
CA ASP A 79 -3.27 -14.34 15.18
C ASP A 79 -3.60 -13.24 14.13
N GLY A 80 -3.73 -13.60 12.85
CA GLY A 80 -4.18 -12.72 11.77
C GLY A 80 -3.17 -12.50 10.65
N GLU A 81 -3.25 -11.34 10.02
CA GLU A 81 -2.42 -10.93 8.88
C GLU A 81 -1.59 -9.70 9.21
N TYR A 82 -0.47 -9.51 8.50
CA TYR A 82 0.38 -8.33 8.66
C TYR A 82 1.09 -7.90 7.36
N VAL A 83 1.44 -6.62 7.32
CA VAL A 83 2.26 -5.98 6.28
C VAL A 83 3.29 -5.08 6.95
N ARG A 84 4.56 -5.18 6.53
CA ARG A 84 5.68 -4.34 6.97
C ARG A 84 6.19 -3.53 5.80
N TYR A 85 6.31 -2.24 6.04
CA TYR A 85 6.85 -1.27 5.09
C TYR A 85 8.31 -0.96 5.43
N ALA A 86 9.07 -0.59 4.39
CA ALA A 86 10.48 -0.26 4.50
C ALA A 86 10.75 0.92 5.43
N ASP A 87 9.81 1.87 5.48
CA ASP A 87 9.84 3.00 6.40
C ASP A 87 9.79 2.60 7.88
N GLY A 88 9.53 1.32 8.22
CA GLY A 88 9.39 0.81 9.59
C GLY A 88 7.95 0.75 10.09
N THR A 89 6.96 1.10 9.27
CA THR A 89 5.52 0.99 9.57
C THR A 89 5.08 -0.46 9.44
N GLN A 90 4.26 -0.93 10.39
CA GLN A 90 3.63 -2.24 10.38
C GLN A 90 2.12 -2.07 10.55
N ILE A 91 1.37 -2.83 9.77
CA ILE A 91 -0.08 -2.96 9.90
C ILE A 91 -0.35 -4.43 10.20
N CYS A 92 -1.09 -4.70 11.27
CA CYS A 92 -1.66 -6.02 11.55
C CYS A 92 -3.18 -5.92 11.54
N TYR A 93 -3.86 -6.91 10.98
CA TYR A 93 -5.32 -6.94 10.95
C TYR A 93 -5.85 -8.37 11.05
N LYS A 94 -7.05 -8.51 11.63
CA LYS A 94 -7.74 -9.80 11.74
C LYS A 94 -9.26 -9.62 11.87
N SER A 95 -9.98 -10.67 11.54
CA SER A 95 -11.43 -10.77 11.75
C SER A 95 -11.75 -12.18 12.21
N ASP A 96 -12.55 -12.31 13.26
CA ASP A 96 -12.92 -13.62 13.81
C ASP A 96 -14.23 -13.52 14.62
N ASP A 97 -14.79 -14.68 14.98
CA ASP A 97 -15.93 -14.81 15.87
C ASP A 97 -15.46 -15.28 17.24
N ILE A 98 -15.78 -14.52 18.29
CA ILE A 98 -15.50 -14.93 19.66
C ILE A 98 -16.73 -15.64 20.21
N GLY A 99 -16.53 -16.89 20.62
CA GLY A 99 -17.52 -17.63 21.40
C GLY A 99 -17.72 -16.96 22.75
N LEU A 100 -18.95 -16.49 22.98
CA LEU A 100 -19.42 -16.07 24.29
C LEU A 100 -20.49 -17.09 24.63
N ASP A 101 -20.42 -17.77 25.77
CA ASP A 101 -21.55 -18.57 26.25
C ASP A 101 -22.00 -17.94 27.56
N THR A 102 -22.64 -16.78 27.42
CA THR A 102 -23.07 -15.99 28.57
C THR A 102 -24.58 -15.86 28.53
N SER A 103 -25.24 -16.41 29.53
CA SER A 103 -26.61 -16.03 29.85
C SER A 103 -26.58 -14.65 30.50
N ILE A 104 -26.99 -13.62 29.78
CA ILE A 104 -26.96 -12.24 30.27
C ILE A 104 -28.38 -11.82 30.66
N SER A 105 -28.58 -11.46 31.92
CA SER A 105 -29.86 -10.87 32.34
C SER A 105 -30.03 -9.46 31.75
N PRO A 106 -31.25 -8.96 31.61
CA PRO A 106 -31.49 -7.56 31.26
C PRO A 106 -30.66 -6.58 32.10
N GLY A 107 -29.88 -5.71 31.44
CA GLY A 107 -29.01 -4.73 32.09
C GLY A 107 -27.68 -5.26 32.66
N GLU A 108 -27.37 -6.55 32.47
CA GLU A 108 -26.04 -7.07 32.78
C GLU A 108 -25.05 -6.82 31.64
N ILE A 109 -23.79 -6.67 32.01
CA ILE A 109 -22.66 -6.43 31.11
C ILE A 109 -21.71 -7.64 31.24
N THR A 110 -21.23 -8.16 30.12
CA THR A 110 -20.23 -9.25 30.14
C THR A 110 -18.90 -8.80 30.75
N ASP A 111 -18.11 -9.77 31.19
CA ASP A 111 -16.68 -9.55 31.46
C ASP A 111 -15.94 -9.10 30.20
N ASP A 112 -14.73 -8.58 30.41
CA ASP A 112 -13.86 -8.08 29.36
C ASP A 112 -13.50 -9.19 28.36
N ILE A 113 -13.86 -9.00 27.09
CA ILE A 113 -13.59 -9.96 26.03
C ILE A 113 -12.20 -9.71 25.45
N ASN A 114 -11.29 -10.68 25.61
CA ASN A 114 -9.94 -10.61 25.06
C ASN A 114 -9.91 -11.12 23.61
N ILE A 115 -9.50 -10.27 22.69
CA ILE A 115 -9.37 -10.61 21.26
C ILE A 115 -8.04 -11.28 20.89
N GLY A 116 -7.12 -11.51 21.84
CA GLY A 116 -5.81 -12.13 21.61
C GLY A 116 -4.76 -11.19 20.99
N SER A 117 -3.66 -11.79 20.54
CA SER A 117 -2.48 -11.09 19.99
C SER A 117 -2.63 -10.75 18.50
N TYR A 118 -1.79 -9.85 17.98
CA TYR A 118 -1.65 -9.63 16.55
C TYR A 118 -0.56 -10.53 15.94
N ALA A 119 -0.65 -10.77 14.63
CA ALA A 119 0.25 -11.67 13.90
C ALA A 119 1.76 -11.39 14.07
N LYS A 120 2.14 -10.13 14.36
CA LYS A 120 3.52 -9.74 14.65
C LYS A 120 3.57 -8.71 15.78
N GLY A 121 4.70 -8.69 16.50
CA GLY A 121 5.01 -7.68 17.49
C GLY A 121 5.34 -6.31 16.90
N PHE A 122 5.16 -5.26 17.70
CA PHE A 122 5.52 -3.87 17.38
C PHE A 122 6.68 -3.43 18.28
N SER A 123 7.54 -2.53 17.79
CA SER A 123 8.67 -1.94 18.54
C SER A 123 8.22 -0.92 19.60
N GLY A 124 6.97 -0.45 19.52
CA GLY A 124 6.34 0.44 20.49
C GLY A 124 4.82 0.29 20.47
N LEU A 125 4.13 1.14 21.23
CA LEU A 125 2.66 1.15 21.31
C LEU A 125 2.04 1.37 19.92
N PRO A 126 1.34 0.38 19.34
CA PRO A 126 0.58 0.60 18.12
C PRO A 126 -0.70 1.38 18.43
N ILE A 127 -1.20 2.09 17.43
CA ILE A 127 -2.58 2.59 17.43
C ILE A 127 -3.47 1.44 17.00
N THR A 128 -4.44 1.08 17.84
CA THR A 128 -5.37 0.00 17.59
C THR A 128 -6.78 0.54 17.35
N SER A 129 -7.55 -0.18 16.55
CA SER A 129 -8.97 0.04 16.38
C SER A 129 -9.64 -1.30 16.23
N THR A 130 -10.68 -1.55 17.02
CA THR A 130 -11.55 -2.73 16.86
C THR A 130 -12.97 -2.29 16.61
N ILE A 131 -13.71 -3.09 15.86
CA ILE A 131 -15.15 -2.95 15.72
C ILE A 131 -15.72 -4.34 15.96
N ALA A 132 -16.58 -4.48 16.95
CA ALA A 132 -17.33 -5.71 17.19
C ALA A 132 -18.80 -5.52 16.77
N GLY A 133 -19.36 -6.55 16.15
CA GLY A 133 -20.70 -6.54 15.60
C GLY A 133 -21.00 -7.85 14.86
N GLY A 134 -22.28 -8.08 14.57
CA GLY A 134 -22.71 -9.40 14.13
C GLY A 134 -22.83 -10.34 15.32
N PHE A 135 -24.03 -10.37 15.91
CA PHE A 135 -24.31 -11.18 17.09
C PHE A 135 -25.08 -12.42 16.69
N ASN A 136 -24.66 -13.59 17.18
CA ASN A 136 -25.51 -14.77 17.19
C ASN A 136 -26.23 -14.85 18.55
N ILE A 137 -27.50 -14.44 18.58
CA ILE A 137 -28.31 -14.38 19.80
C ILE A 137 -29.42 -15.42 19.70
N SER A 138 -29.58 -16.21 20.76
CA SER A 138 -30.74 -17.09 20.94
C SER A 138 -31.71 -16.45 21.95
N GLY A 139 -33.02 -16.42 21.65
CA GLY A 139 -34.03 -15.88 22.58
C GLY A 139 -34.69 -14.54 22.21
N GLY A 140 -34.60 -14.08 20.95
CA GLY A 140 -35.45 -13.00 20.42
C GLY A 140 -35.13 -11.57 20.89
N SER A 141 -33.94 -11.33 21.45
CA SER A 141 -33.55 -10.05 22.06
C SER A 141 -32.56 -9.24 21.20
N ARG A 142 -32.20 -8.03 21.68
CA ARG A 142 -31.22 -7.11 21.08
C ARG A 142 -30.01 -6.93 22.00
N ALA A 143 -28.81 -7.16 21.47
CA ALA A 143 -27.55 -6.86 22.14
C ALA A 143 -26.93 -5.58 21.57
N SER A 144 -26.19 -4.86 22.40
CA SER A 144 -25.34 -3.74 21.98
C SER A 144 -23.91 -3.99 22.44
N VAL A 145 -22.94 -3.47 21.68
CA VAL A 145 -21.53 -3.46 22.08
C VAL A 145 -21.17 -2.07 22.59
N MET A 146 -20.59 -2.02 23.79
CA MET A 146 -19.81 -0.90 24.26
C MET A 146 -18.33 -1.20 24.04
N HIS A 147 -17.66 -0.30 23.32
CA HIS A 147 -16.28 -0.44 22.91
C HIS A 147 -15.34 0.26 23.90
N TRP A 148 -14.28 -0.42 24.34
CA TRP A 148 -13.25 0.16 25.20
C TRP A 148 -11.83 -0.28 24.79
N ASP A 149 -11.10 0.61 24.13
CA ASP A 149 -9.69 0.35 23.81
C ASP A 149 -8.82 0.52 25.06
N SER A 150 -8.18 -0.55 25.50
CA SER A 150 -7.11 -0.47 26.51
C SER A 150 -5.97 -1.36 26.10
N GLY A 151 -4.94 -0.77 25.50
CA GLY A 151 -3.75 -1.49 25.07
C GLY A 151 -2.97 -2.05 26.26
N TYR A 152 -2.63 -3.34 26.20
CA TYR A 152 -1.76 -4.00 27.16
C TYR A 152 -0.51 -4.53 26.45
N SER A 153 0.65 -4.39 27.10
CA SER A 153 1.92 -4.90 26.59
C SER A 153 2.43 -6.00 27.51
N SER A 154 2.53 -7.22 27.02
CA SER A 154 3.30 -8.27 27.70
C SER A 154 4.27 -8.93 26.72
N GLY A 155 5.52 -8.47 26.73
CA GLY A 155 6.58 -9.01 25.87
C GLY A 155 6.49 -8.55 24.42
N GLU A 156 6.82 -9.44 23.48
CA GLU A 156 6.77 -9.18 22.02
C GLU A 156 5.35 -9.15 21.43
N GLN A 157 4.33 -9.44 22.24
CA GLN A 157 2.94 -9.49 21.80
C GLN A 157 2.16 -8.29 22.35
N TRP A 158 1.62 -7.48 21.43
CA TRP A 158 0.67 -6.42 21.76
C TRP A 158 -0.73 -7.00 21.62
N SER A 159 -1.47 -7.03 22.71
CA SER A 159 -2.89 -7.38 22.71
C SER A 159 -3.63 -6.40 23.61
N ALA A 160 -4.82 -6.00 23.16
CA ALA A 160 -5.99 -5.69 23.99
C ALA A 160 -6.80 -4.56 23.35
N ASN A 161 -7.83 -4.97 22.61
CA ASN A 161 -9.06 -4.18 22.56
C ASN A 161 -10.08 -5.01 23.31
N PHE A 162 -10.66 -4.42 24.35
CA PHE A 162 -11.71 -5.05 25.10
C PHE A 162 -13.03 -4.46 24.63
N PHE A 163 -14.06 -5.27 24.57
CA PHE A 163 -15.40 -4.75 24.42
C PHE A 163 -16.31 -5.47 25.37
N LYS A 164 -17.36 -4.77 25.75
CA LYS A 164 -18.40 -5.24 26.65
C LYS A 164 -19.68 -5.37 25.88
N VAL A 165 -20.39 -6.46 26.10
CA VAL A 165 -21.70 -6.67 25.48
C VAL A 165 -22.77 -6.47 26.54
N GLU A 166 -23.78 -5.66 26.21
CA GLU A 166 -24.89 -5.34 27.11
C GLU A 166 -26.21 -5.89 26.58
N ASN A 167 -27.02 -6.42 27.50
CA ASN A 167 -28.42 -6.71 27.27
C ASN A 167 -29.29 -5.47 27.41
N THR A 168 -29.75 -4.96 26.26
CA THR A 168 -30.61 -3.77 26.18
C THR A 168 -32.11 -4.08 26.27
N ASP A 169 -32.53 -5.35 26.33
CA ASP A 169 -33.94 -5.71 26.41
C ASP A 169 -34.42 -5.81 27.87
N THR A 170 -35.34 -4.92 28.26
CA THR A 170 -35.90 -4.85 29.61
C THR A 170 -37.05 -5.83 29.86
N ARG A 171 -37.40 -6.70 28.90
CA ARG A 171 -38.61 -7.56 28.96
C ARG A 171 -38.47 -8.83 29.80
N GLY A 172 -37.37 -8.99 30.54
CA GLY A 172 -37.24 -10.04 31.57
C GLY A 172 -36.93 -11.45 31.04
N SER A 173 -36.65 -11.61 29.74
CA SER A 173 -36.15 -12.86 29.18
C SER A 173 -34.62 -12.90 29.20
N SER A 174 -34.05 -13.88 29.90
CA SER A 174 -32.64 -14.24 29.74
C SER A 174 -32.41 -14.69 28.30
N TYR A 175 -31.30 -14.23 27.69
CA TYR A 175 -30.85 -14.72 26.39
C TYR A 175 -29.40 -15.18 26.49
N THR A 176 -29.00 -15.99 25.51
CA THR A 176 -27.60 -16.39 25.33
C THR A 176 -27.08 -15.74 24.06
N ILE A 177 -26.04 -14.93 24.20
CA ILE A 177 -25.16 -14.60 23.08
C ILE A 177 -24.25 -15.79 22.93
N ASN A 178 -24.17 -16.36 21.73
CA ASN A 178 -23.31 -17.51 21.42
C ASN A 178 -21.98 -17.07 20.81
N THR A 179 -22.03 -16.06 19.94
CA THR A 179 -20.83 -15.50 19.30
C THR A 179 -20.99 -14.00 19.03
N VAL A 180 -19.86 -13.32 19.02
CA VAL A 180 -19.73 -11.94 18.52
C VAL A 180 -18.60 -11.89 17.50
N GLY A 181 -18.94 -11.45 16.29
CA GLY A 181 -17.95 -11.15 15.27
C GLY A 181 -17.19 -9.87 15.59
N TYR A 182 -15.91 -9.83 15.24
CA TYR A 182 -15.11 -8.61 15.34
C TYR A 182 -14.15 -8.45 14.17
N LYS A 183 -13.73 -7.21 13.96
CA LYS A 183 -12.62 -6.83 13.08
C LYS A 183 -11.68 -5.94 13.85
N SER A 184 -10.39 -6.20 13.75
CA SER A 184 -9.36 -5.46 14.50
C SER A 184 -8.20 -5.11 13.59
N ILE A 185 -7.68 -3.90 13.75
CA ILE A 185 -6.48 -3.40 13.09
C ILE A 185 -5.55 -2.74 14.12
N ALA A 186 -4.25 -2.93 13.94
CA ALA A 186 -3.20 -2.26 14.67
C ALA A 186 -2.18 -1.68 13.69
N ILE A 187 -1.82 -0.42 13.88
CA ILE A 187 -0.84 0.29 13.07
C ILE A 187 0.24 0.82 14.01
N GLY A 188 1.49 0.46 13.76
CA GLY A 188 2.59 0.85 14.61
C GLY A 188 3.93 0.74 13.90
N ARG A 189 5.00 0.71 14.70
CA ARG A 189 6.37 0.57 14.21
C ARG A 189 6.88 -0.84 14.49
N TRP A 190 7.76 -1.36 13.65
CA TRP A 190 8.41 -2.66 13.85
C TRP A 190 9.94 -2.57 13.90
N LYS A 191 10.50 -1.43 13.46
CA LYS A 191 11.89 -1.01 13.67
C LYS A 191 11.93 0.09 14.73
#